data_AF-A0A151CH07-F1
#
_entry.id   AF-A0A151CH07-F1
#
_cell.length_a   1.000
_cell.length_b   1.000
_cell.length_c   1.000
_cell.angle_alpha   90.00
_cell.angle_beta   90.00
_cell.angle_gamma   90.00
#
_symmetry.space_group_name_H-M   'P 1'
#
loop_
_entity.id
_entity.type
_entity.pdbx_description
1 polymer ?
#
loop_
_entity_poly.entity_id
_entity_poly.type
_entity_poly.pdbx_seq_one_letter_code
_entity_poly.pdbx_strand_id
1 'polypeptide(L)'
;MLIWIPVNGNDIESAKVVPQLEAKKWALVDLDEGRIKSTEFYDSIEALEGEWVDFIILANKYENYIDYMNEGMMVLVVREEETIGDIIEAFKFKELDEIGL
;
A
#
# COMPACT_ATOMS: atom_id res chain seq x y z
N MET A 1 10.46 5.08 -4.77
CA MET A 1 9.11 4.72 -5.25
C MET A 1 8.20 4.71 -4.06
N LEU A 2 7.02 5.29 -4.21
CA LEU A 2 6.08 5.47 -3.11
C LEU A 2 4.94 4.45 -3.20
N ILE A 3 4.68 3.77 -2.09
CA ILE A 3 3.71 2.68 -2.00
C ILE A 3 2.73 2.95 -0.87
N TRP A 4 1.43 2.92 -1.17
CA TRP A 4 0.35 3.08 -0.19
C TRP A 4 -0.22 1.75 0.27
N ILE A 5 -0.40 1.62 1.58
CA ILE A 5 -0.99 0.42 2.20
C ILE A 5 -1.99 0.84 3.29
N PRO A 6 -3.28 0.49 3.16
CA PRO A 6 -4.26 0.71 4.22
C PRO A 6 -4.00 -0.25 5.38
N VAL A 7 -3.82 0.27 6.59
CA VAL A 7 -3.40 -0.52 7.76
C VAL A 7 -4.24 -0.27 9.01
N ASN A 8 -4.25 -1.25 9.91
CA ASN A 8 -5.02 -1.20 11.15
C ASN A 8 -4.38 -0.40 12.31
N GLY A 9 -3.20 0.20 12.09
CA GLY A 9 -2.41 0.90 13.11
C GLY A 9 -1.16 1.56 12.52
N ASN A 10 -0.32 2.13 13.39
CA ASN A 10 0.91 2.86 13.01
C ASN A 10 2.20 2.28 13.64
N ASP A 11 2.14 1.05 14.12
CA ASP A 11 3.32 0.33 14.57
C ASP A 11 3.93 -0.40 13.37
N ILE A 12 5.11 0.01 12.93
CA ILE A 12 5.74 -0.51 11.71
C ILE A 12 5.99 -2.03 11.75
N GLU A 13 6.21 -2.62 12.93
CA GLU A 13 6.51 -4.05 13.05
C GLU A 13 5.24 -4.91 13.11
N SER A 14 4.11 -4.34 13.52
CA SER A 14 2.89 -5.11 13.81
C SER A 14 1.65 -4.65 13.05
N ALA A 15 1.69 -3.50 12.38
CA ALA A 15 0.59 -2.99 11.57
C ALA A 15 0.31 -3.96 10.41
N LYS A 16 -0.97 -4.29 10.27
CA LYS A 16 -1.45 -5.22 9.24
C LYS A 16 -2.27 -4.49 8.19
N VAL A 17 -2.15 -4.93 6.94
CA VAL A 17 -3.02 -4.52 5.85
C VAL A 17 -4.46 -4.90 6.16
N VAL A 18 -5.39 -4.00 5.86
CA VAL A 18 -6.83 -4.19 6.06
C VAL A 18 -7.60 -3.55 4.90
N PRO A 19 -8.87 -3.92 4.69
CA PRO A 19 -9.71 -3.19 3.75
C PRO A 19 -9.69 -1.68 4.03
N GLN A 20 -9.77 -0.88 2.97
CA GLN A 20 -9.70 0.58 3.01
C GLN A 20 -10.73 1.19 3.98
N LEU A 21 -11.93 0.61 4.05
CA LEU A 21 -12.98 1.07 4.97
C LEU A 21 -12.68 0.75 6.45
N GLU A 22 -11.77 -0.18 6.71
CA GLU A 22 -11.31 -0.56 8.05
C GLU A 22 -9.97 0.07 8.43
N ALA A 23 -9.33 0.77 7.47
CA ALA A 23 -8.05 1.43 7.66
C ALA A 23 -8.15 2.47 8.78
N LYS A 24 -7.28 2.35 9.78
CA LYS A 24 -7.11 3.41 10.79
C LYS A 24 -6.04 4.40 10.38
N LYS A 25 -5.08 3.91 9.61
CA LYS A 25 -3.96 4.66 9.06
C LYS A 25 -3.67 4.14 7.67
N TRP A 26 -2.96 4.95 6.93
CA TRP A 26 -2.35 4.54 5.68
C TRP A 26 -0.84 4.68 5.81
N ALA A 27 -0.14 3.58 5.53
CA ALA A 27 1.30 3.58 5.48
C ALA A 27 1.76 4.01 4.09
N LEU A 28 2.61 5.04 4.04
CA LEU A 28 3.37 5.44 2.87
C LEU A 28 4.80 4.91 3.03
N VAL A 29 5.16 3.96 2.17
CA VAL A 29 6.50 3.38 2.16
C VAL A 29 7.30 4.01 1.04
N ASP A 30 8.43 4.63 1.37
CA ASP A 30 9.44 5.02 0.38
C ASP A 30 10.44 3.89 0.20
N LEU A 31 10.37 3.26 -0.96
CA LEU A 31 11.26 2.18 -1.37
C LEU A 31 12.27 2.69 -2.41
N ASP A 32 13.55 2.53 -2.13
CA ASP A 32 14.61 2.91 -3.06
C ASP A 32 15.70 1.85 -3.07
N GLU A 33 16.13 1.47 -4.28
CA GLU A 33 17.05 0.36 -4.56
C GLU A 33 16.68 -0.95 -3.82
N GLY A 34 15.37 -1.24 -3.70
CA GLY A 34 14.85 -2.44 -3.04
C GLY A 34 14.95 -2.42 -1.51
N ARG A 35 15.18 -1.25 -0.90
CA ARG A 35 15.24 -1.05 0.56
C ARG A 35 14.25 0.03 0.99
N ILE A 36 13.61 -0.19 2.13
CA ILE A 36 12.74 0.82 2.74
C ILE A 36 13.63 1.95 3.27
N LYS A 37 13.40 3.17 2.81
CA LYS A 37 14.05 4.39 3.31
C LYS A 37 13.28 4.97 4.48
N SER A 38 11.97 5.02 4.35
CA SER A 38 11.05 5.48 5.39
C SER A 38 9.68 4.82 5.26
N THR A 39 8.97 4.81 6.37
CA THR A 39 7.53 4.51 6.42
C THR A 39 6.87 5.60 7.25
N GLU A 40 5.92 6.30 6.66
CA GLU A 40 5.13 7.34 7.31
C GLU A 40 3.66 6.93 7.38
N PHE A 41 2.93 7.41 8.39
CA PHE A 41 1.53 7.02 8.60
C PHE A 41 0.62 8.24 8.58
N TYR A 42 -0.42 8.15 7.75
CA TYR A 42 -1.40 9.22 7.52
C TYR A 42 -2.80 8.77 7.90
N ASP A 43 -3.70 9.73 8.17
CA ASP A 43 -5.11 9.45 8.46
C ASP A 43 -5.93 9.18 7.18
N SER A 44 -5.52 9.72 6.04
CA SER A 44 -6.17 9.50 4.75
C SER A 44 -5.19 9.65 3.58
N ILE A 45 -5.56 9.12 2.42
CA ILE A 45 -4.79 9.27 1.17
C ILE A 45 -4.76 10.71 0.65
N GLU A 46 -5.77 11.50 0.99
CA GLU A 46 -5.88 12.92 0.63
C GLU A 46 -4.87 13.81 1.38
N ALA A 47 -4.26 13.30 2.47
CA ALA A 47 -3.36 14.07 3.32
C ALA A 47 -1.97 14.33 2.70
N LEU A 48 -1.70 13.82 1.49
CA LEU A 48 -0.36 13.79 0.90
C LEU A 48 0.11 15.06 0.19
N GLU A 49 -0.67 16.14 0.18
CA GLU A 49 -0.29 17.47 -0.35
C GLU A 49 0.42 17.49 -1.73
N GLY A 50 0.27 16.46 -2.57
CA GLY A 50 0.81 16.40 -3.93
C GLY A 50 2.01 15.48 -4.18
N GLU A 51 2.39 14.61 -3.23
CA GLU A 51 3.36 13.53 -3.51
C GLU A 51 2.79 12.53 -4.54
N TRP A 52 3.57 12.19 -5.57
CA TRP A 52 3.14 11.23 -6.60
C TRP A 52 3.34 9.79 -6.11
N VAL A 53 2.24 9.09 -5.89
CA VAL A 53 2.24 7.68 -5.46
C VAL A 53 2.36 6.76 -6.68
N ASP A 54 3.31 5.84 -6.65
CA ASP A 54 3.53 4.89 -7.75
C ASP A 54 2.59 3.68 -7.65
N PHE A 55 2.40 3.16 -6.43
CA PHE A 55 1.63 1.95 -6.16
C PHE A 55 0.67 2.10 -5.00
N ILE A 56 -0.45 1.40 -5.07
CA ILE A 56 -1.32 1.14 -3.94
C ILE A 56 -1.53 -0.37 -3.80
N ILE A 57 -1.34 -0.88 -2.59
CA ILE A 57 -1.48 -2.31 -2.27
C ILE A 57 -2.67 -2.47 -1.36
N LEU A 58 -3.70 -3.18 -1.85
CA LEU A 58 -4.97 -3.38 -1.16
C LEU A 58 -5.05 -4.76 -0.52
N ALA A 59 -5.89 -4.88 0.51
CA ALA A 59 -6.16 -6.15 1.18
C ALA A 59 -6.88 -7.15 0.27
N ASN A 60 -7.68 -6.67 -0.68
CA ASN A 60 -8.43 -7.52 -1.60
C ASN A 60 -8.86 -6.74 -2.86
N LYS A 61 -9.35 -7.47 -3.86
CA LYS A 61 -9.79 -6.93 -5.16
C LYS A 61 -11.24 -6.45 -5.23
N TYR A 62 -12.00 -6.50 -4.13
CA TYR A 62 -13.44 -6.19 -4.11
C TYR A 62 -13.75 -4.77 -3.66
N GLU A 63 -12.72 -3.94 -3.52
CA GLU A 63 -12.81 -2.55 -3.07
C GLU A 63 -12.82 -1.58 -4.26
N ASN A 64 -13.11 -0.30 -4.04
CA ASN A 64 -12.95 0.68 -5.10
C ASN A 64 -11.46 0.93 -5.33
N TYR A 65 -10.97 0.54 -6.51
CA TYR A 65 -9.61 0.78 -6.98
C TYR A 65 -9.54 1.58 -8.29
N ILE A 66 -10.70 1.84 -8.92
CA ILE A 66 -10.79 2.45 -10.25
C ILE A 66 -10.28 3.90 -10.20
N ASP A 67 -10.57 4.60 -9.11
CA ASP A 67 -10.14 5.98 -8.91
C ASP A 67 -8.60 6.08 -8.91
N TYR A 68 -7.91 5.17 -8.22
CA TYR A 68 -6.44 5.13 -8.20
C TYR A 68 -5.83 4.84 -9.58
N MET A 69 -6.43 3.92 -10.35
CA MET A 69 -5.98 3.65 -11.72
C MET A 69 -6.18 4.87 -12.63
N ASN A 70 -7.28 5.61 -12.48
CA ASN A 70 -7.54 6.82 -13.25
C ASN A 70 -6.53 7.93 -12.93
N GLU A 71 -6.03 7.96 -11.69
CA GLU A 71 -4.96 8.87 -11.25
C GLU A 71 -3.55 8.41 -11.66
N GLY A 72 -3.44 7.24 -12.31
CA GLY A 72 -2.18 6.72 -12.85
C GLY A 72 -1.37 5.85 -11.89
N MET A 73 -1.96 5.45 -10.75
CA MET A 73 -1.34 4.53 -9.80
C MET A 73 -1.52 3.08 -10.24
N MET A 74 -0.52 2.24 -9.99
CA MET A 74 -0.66 0.78 -10.17
C MET A 74 -1.27 0.15 -8.91
N VAL A 75 -2.32 -0.65 -9.09
CA VAL A 75 -3.04 -1.29 -7.98
C VAL A 75 -2.64 -2.76 -7.87
N LEU A 76 -2.11 -3.15 -6.72
CA LEU A 76 -1.75 -4.52 -6.38
C LEU A 76 -2.59 -5.02 -5.20
N VAL A 77 -2.65 -6.34 -5.04
CA VAL A 77 -3.41 -7.01 -3.97
C VAL A 77 -2.53 -8.05 -3.30
N VAL A 78 -2.59 -8.08 -1.97
CA VAL A 78 -1.93 -9.12 -1.17
C VAL A 78 -2.61 -10.47 -1.36
N ARG A 79 -1.84 -11.55 -1.28
CA ARG A 79 -2.36 -12.93 -1.31
C ARG A 79 -2.50 -13.49 0.09
N GLU A 80 -1.39 -13.48 0.83
CA GLU A 80 -1.27 -14.00 2.19
C GLU A 80 -0.47 -13.07 3.11
N GLU A 81 0.14 -12.03 2.54
CA GLU A 81 0.96 -11.06 3.25
C GLU A 81 0.11 -10.20 4.18
N GLU A 82 0.51 -10.10 5.44
CA GLU A 82 -0.23 -9.34 6.45
C GLU A 82 0.48 -8.04 6.82
N THR A 83 1.80 -8.08 7.05
CA THR A 83 2.55 -6.91 7.55
C THR A 83 3.20 -6.12 6.43
N ILE A 84 3.58 -4.87 6.71
CA ILE A 84 4.30 -4.03 5.74
C ILE A 84 5.60 -4.70 5.28
N GLY A 85 6.31 -5.38 6.18
CA GLY A 85 7.54 -6.11 5.84
C GLY A 85 7.29 -7.22 4.82
N ASP A 86 6.30 -8.08 5.09
CA ASP A 86 5.92 -9.19 4.21
C ASP A 86 5.50 -8.69 2.82
N ILE A 87 4.66 -7.65 2.79
CA ILE A 87 4.16 -7.04 1.56
C ILE A 87 5.31 -6.48 0.72
N ILE A 88 6.26 -5.79 1.35
CA ILE A 88 7.40 -5.21 0.65
C ILE A 88 8.38 -6.29 0.16
N GLU A 89 8.48 -7.42 0.84
CA GLU A 89 9.23 -8.58 0.34
C GLU A 89 8.57 -9.17 -0.91
N ALA A 90 7.27 -9.49 -0.84
CA ALA A 90 6.49 -10.00 -1.97
C ALA A 90 6.49 -9.04 -3.17
N PHE A 91 6.42 -7.72 -2.92
CA PHE A 91 6.52 -6.70 -3.95
C PHE A 91 7.84 -6.78 -4.73
N LYS A 92 8.98 -6.97 -4.05
CA LYS A 92 10.30 -7.08 -4.70
C LYS A 92 10.40 -8.31 -5.60
N PHE A 93 9.74 -9.40 -5.21
CA PHE A 93 9.71 -10.65 -5.98
C PHE A 93 8.56 -10.71 -7.01
N LYS A 94 7.72 -9.66 -7.09
CA LYS A 94 6.54 -9.58 -7.96
C LYS A 94 5.52 -10.68 -7.68
N GLU A 95 5.28 -10.94 -6.40
CA GLU A 95 4.38 -12.01 -5.93
C GLU A 95 2.97 -11.50 -5.59
N LEU A 96 2.76 -10.18 -5.56
CA LEU A 96 1.44 -9.56 -5.41
C LEU A 96 0.63 -9.67 -6.71
N ASP A 97 -0.70 -9.70 -6.58
CA ASP A 97 -1.60 -9.77 -7.74
C ASP A 97 -1.91 -8.36 -8.28
N GLU A 98 -1.74 -8.15 -9.58
CA GLU A 98 -2.16 -6.91 -10.25
C GLU A 98 -3.67 -6.93 -10.51
N ILE A 99 -4.38 -5.87 -10.12
CA ILE A 99 -5.81 -5.75 -10.45
C ILE A 99 -5.97 -5.21 -11.87
N GLY A 100 -6.85 -5.84 -12.65
CA GLY A 100 -7.27 -5.31 -13.97
C GLY A 100 -6.64 -5.99 -15.18
N LEU A 101 -5.82 -7.03 -14.96
CA LEU A 101 -5.34 -7.96 -15.98
C LEU A 101 -6.21 -9.23 -16.07
#